data_AF-A0A9D7SHI9-F1
#
_entry.id   AF-A0A9D7SHI9-F1
#
_cell.length_a   1.000
_cell.length_b   1.000
_cell.length_c   1.000
_cell.angle_alpha   90.00
_cell.angle_beta   90.00
_cell.angle_gamma   90.00
#
_symmetry.space_group_name_H-M   'P 1'
#
loop_
_entity.id
_entity.type
_entity.pdbx_description
1 polymer ?
#
loop_
_entity_poly.entity_id
_entity_poly.type
_entity_poly.pdbx_seq_one_letter_code
_entity_poly.pdbx_strand_id
1 'polypeptide(L)'
;MRSVFLVPALLFLPVQAQAPAKSLDELKAFYAANCVKCHGADGSALGPEGKKLGGFDFTDAKQATKKTEAEQVKTIRKGILFGVVMPSFKDRLSEEDMALLVKEILRKVEKGKVIAP
;
A
#
# COMPACT_ATOMS: atom_id res chain seq x y z
N MET A 1 64.46 -8.09 10.29
CA MET A 1 63.48 -8.74 9.39
C MET A 1 62.09 -8.51 9.97
N ARG A 2 61.23 -7.69 9.36
CA ARG A 2 59.86 -7.45 9.83
C ARG A 2 58.91 -8.23 8.92
N SER A 3 58.41 -9.35 9.40
CA SER A 3 57.38 -10.13 8.73
C SER A 3 56.08 -9.31 8.69
N VAL A 4 55.56 -9.08 7.48
CA VAL A 4 54.24 -8.49 7.26
C VAL A 4 53.25 -9.64 7.20
N PHE A 5 52.39 -9.77 8.21
CA PHE A 5 51.23 -10.66 8.15
C PHE A 5 50.05 -9.90 7.54
N LEU A 6 49.57 -10.39 6.39
CA LEU A 6 48.37 -9.92 5.73
C LEU A 6 47.16 -10.58 6.41
N VAL A 7 46.39 -9.80 7.17
CA VAL A 7 45.11 -10.25 7.74
C VAL A 7 44.03 -10.02 6.68
N PRO A 8 43.31 -11.06 6.23
CA PRO A 8 42.21 -10.87 5.29
C PRO A 8 41.04 -10.23 6.04
N ALA A 9 40.72 -9.00 5.69
CA ALA A 9 39.53 -8.31 6.19
C ALA A 9 38.28 -8.99 5.60
N LEU A 10 37.66 -9.89 6.37
CA LEU A 10 36.31 -10.37 6.14
C LEU A 10 35.35 -9.19 6.35
N LEU A 11 34.92 -8.59 5.23
CA LEU A 11 33.90 -7.56 5.19
C LEU A 11 32.55 -8.18 5.60
N PHE A 12 32.17 -8.00 6.86
CA PHE A 12 30.78 -8.18 7.29
C PHE A 12 29.94 -7.04 6.67
N LEU A 13 29.15 -7.38 5.66
CA LEU A 13 28.10 -6.48 5.15
C LEU A 13 27.04 -6.30 6.26
N PRO A 14 26.74 -5.07 6.69
CA PRO A 14 25.64 -4.86 7.63
C PRO A 14 24.34 -5.20 6.92
N VAL A 15 23.63 -6.19 7.43
CA VAL A 15 22.21 -6.39 7.09
C VAL A 15 21.50 -5.12 7.52
N GLN A 16 21.07 -4.30 6.56
CA GLN A 16 20.24 -3.14 6.86
C GLN A 16 18.93 -3.67 7.45
N ALA A 17 18.73 -3.44 8.74
CA ALA A 17 17.47 -3.70 9.40
C ALA A 17 16.42 -2.73 8.84
N GLN A 18 15.63 -3.19 7.86
CA GLN A 18 14.40 -2.50 7.47
C GLN A 18 13.44 -2.54 8.66
N ALA A 19 12.84 -1.40 8.99
CA ALA A 19 11.79 -1.34 10.01
C ALA A 19 10.71 -2.38 9.65
N PRO A 20 10.16 -3.10 10.64
CA PRO A 20 9.13 -4.09 10.37
C PRO A 20 7.94 -3.44 9.69
N ALA A 21 7.37 -4.14 8.71
CA ALA A 21 6.14 -3.70 8.05
C ALA A 21 5.01 -3.52 9.08
N LYS A 22 4.11 -2.58 8.83
CA LYS A 22 2.90 -2.36 9.64
C LYS A 22 2.08 -3.64 9.70
N SER A 23 1.46 -3.87 10.87
CA SER A 23 0.47 -4.92 11.04
C SER A 23 -0.78 -4.67 10.17
N LEU A 24 -1.60 -5.71 9.96
CA LEU A 24 -2.85 -5.57 9.21
C LEU A 24 -3.82 -4.59 9.90
N ASP A 25 -3.83 -4.53 11.23
CA ASP A 25 -4.70 -3.61 11.97
C ASP A 25 -4.23 -2.16 11.83
N GLU A 26 -2.92 -1.91 11.83
CA GLU A 26 -2.37 -0.58 11.53
C GLU A 26 -2.67 -0.16 10.09
N LEU A 27 -2.64 -1.08 9.13
CA LEU A 27 -2.99 -0.79 7.73
C LEU A 27 -4.50 -0.54 7.55
N LYS A 28 -5.36 -1.25 8.29
CA LYS A 28 -6.81 -0.94 8.32
C LYS A 28 -7.07 0.42 8.96
N ALA A 29 -6.42 0.73 10.07
CA ALA A 29 -6.52 2.05 10.69
C ALA A 29 -6.02 3.16 9.75
N PHE A 30 -4.94 2.89 9.01
CA PHE A 30 -4.46 3.79 7.96
C PHE A 30 -5.50 3.98 6.85
N TYR A 31 -6.14 2.91 6.40
CA TYR A 31 -7.23 2.97 5.41
C TYR A 31 -8.41 3.81 5.91
N ALA A 32 -8.87 3.56 7.15
CA ALA A 32 -9.92 4.36 7.79
C ALA A 32 -9.59 5.86 7.76
N ALA A 33 -8.37 6.22 8.18
CA ALA A 33 -7.98 7.62 8.33
C ALA A 33 -7.73 8.34 7.00
N ASN A 34 -7.32 7.63 5.94
CA ASN A 34 -6.80 8.27 4.72
C ASN A 34 -7.53 7.91 3.43
N CYS A 35 -8.26 6.80 3.38
CA CYS A 35 -8.82 6.25 2.14
C CYS A 35 -10.35 6.30 2.11
N VAL A 36 -11.01 6.13 3.26
CA VAL A 36 -12.47 6.00 3.38
C VAL A 36 -13.24 7.18 2.80
N LYS A 37 -12.70 8.40 2.89
CA LYS A 37 -13.37 9.61 2.36
C LYS A 37 -13.76 9.46 0.88
N CYS A 38 -12.94 8.78 0.08
CA CYS A 38 -13.18 8.61 -1.35
C CYS A 38 -13.53 7.17 -1.73
N HIS A 39 -12.94 6.18 -1.07
CA HIS A 39 -13.16 4.76 -1.38
C HIS A 39 -14.25 4.09 -0.54
N GLY A 40 -14.79 4.77 0.47
CA GLY A 40 -15.78 4.21 1.39
C GLY A 40 -15.14 3.28 2.43
N ALA A 41 -15.86 3.03 3.53
CA ALA A 41 -15.41 2.10 4.57
C ALA A 41 -15.39 0.63 4.09
N ASP A 42 -16.19 0.32 3.07
CA ASP A 42 -16.29 -0.99 2.43
C ASP A 42 -15.46 -1.10 1.14
N GLY A 43 -14.74 -0.05 0.72
CA GLY A 43 -13.97 -0.04 -0.52
C GLY A 43 -14.80 0.01 -1.81
N SER A 44 -16.11 0.26 -1.73
CA SER A 44 -16.99 0.30 -2.91
C SER A 44 -16.85 1.58 -3.75
N ALA A 45 -16.35 2.66 -3.15
CA ALA A 45 -16.33 4.01 -3.71
C ALA A 45 -17.73 4.51 -4.16
N LEU A 46 -18.83 3.94 -3.64
CA LEU A 46 -20.20 4.32 -4.01
C LEU A 46 -20.74 5.54 -3.25
N GLY A 47 -19.96 6.07 -2.31
CA GLY A 47 -20.26 7.33 -1.62
C GLY A 47 -20.22 8.55 -2.56
N PRO A 48 -20.72 9.72 -2.12
CA PRO A 48 -20.81 10.91 -2.97
C PRO A 48 -19.48 11.32 -3.62
N GLU A 49 -18.39 11.36 -2.84
CA GLU A 49 -17.05 11.70 -3.34
C GLU A 49 -16.51 10.64 -4.31
N GLY A 50 -16.65 9.36 -3.96
CA GLY A 50 -16.24 8.25 -4.82
C GLY A 50 -16.95 8.27 -6.18
N LYS A 51 -18.27 8.48 -6.19
CA LYS A 51 -19.06 8.63 -7.42
C LYS A 51 -18.65 9.85 -8.25
N LYS A 52 -18.46 11.00 -7.60
CA LYS A 52 -18.02 12.23 -8.27
C LYS A 52 -16.66 12.07 -8.96
N LEU A 53 -15.78 11.27 -8.37
CA LEU A 53 -14.42 11.05 -8.85
C LEU A 53 -14.26 9.81 -9.75
N GLY A 54 -15.32 9.04 -9.99
CA GLY A 54 -15.22 7.78 -10.72
C GLY A 54 -14.31 6.77 -10.00
N GLY A 55 -14.42 6.70 -8.68
CA GLY A 55 -13.57 5.89 -7.81
C GLY A 55 -13.59 4.41 -8.20
N PHE A 56 -12.46 3.76 -7.98
CA PHE A 56 -12.30 2.34 -8.22
C PHE A 56 -13.06 1.54 -7.17
N ASP A 57 -13.99 0.70 -7.61
CA ASP A 57 -14.77 -0.20 -6.75
C ASP A 57 -13.98 -1.48 -6.52
N PHE A 58 -13.47 -1.67 -5.30
CA PHE A 58 -12.72 -2.87 -4.91
C PHE A 58 -13.63 -4.08 -4.67
N THR A 59 -14.95 -3.86 -4.50
CA THR A 59 -15.95 -4.92 -4.32
C THR A 59 -16.39 -5.53 -5.66
N ASP A 60 -16.14 -4.84 -6.78
CA ASP A 60 -16.47 -5.32 -8.13
C ASP A 60 -15.35 -6.22 -8.69
N ALA A 61 -15.62 -7.52 -8.75
CA ALA A 61 -14.70 -8.52 -9.31
C ALA A 61 -14.23 -8.20 -10.74
N LYS A 62 -15.05 -7.54 -11.56
CA LYS A 62 -14.67 -7.13 -12.92
C LYS A 62 -13.72 -5.94 -12.91
N GLN A 63 -13.81 -5.06 -11.92
CA GLN A 63 -12.85 -3.96 -11.77
C GLN A 63 -11.55 -4.46 -11.14
N ALA A 64 -11.63 -5.33 -10.14
CA ALA A 64 -10.48 -5.92 -9.47
C ALA A 64 -9.47 -6.53 -10.47
N THR A 65 -9.91 -7.12 -11.58
CA THR A 65 -9.01 -7.69 -12.60
C THR A 65 -8.40 -6.67 -13.56
N LYS A 66 -8.86 -5.41 -13.59
CA LYS A 66 -8.37 -4.37 -14.52
C LYS A 66 -6.98 -3.83 -14.18
N LYS A 67 -6.52 -4.03 -12.94
CA LYS A 67 -5.20 -3.62 -12.48
C LYS A 67 -4.54 -4.79 -11.80
N THR A 68 -3.24 -4.92 -12.00
CA THR A 68 -2.38 -5.82 -11.23
C THR A 68 -2.10 -5.25 -9.84
N GLU A 69 -1.63 -6.08 -8.90
CA GLU A 69 -1.24 -5.61 -7.56
C GLU A 69 -0.11 -4.57 -7.66
N ALA A 70 0.88 -4.80 -8.53
CA ALA A 70 1.98 -3.88 -8.76
C ALA A 70 1.52 -2.51 -9.30
N GLU A 71 0.52 -2.48 -10.18
CA GLU A 71 -0.07 -1.23 -10.65
C GLU A 71 -0.82 -0.49 -9.53
N GLN A 72 -1.53 -1.21 -8.66
CA GLN A 72 -2.20 -0.61 -7.50
C GLN A 72 -1.19 -0.06 -6.50
N VAL A 73 -0.12 -0.78 -6.19
CA VAL A 73 1.00 -0.29 -5.36
C VAL A 73 1.59 0.98 -5.96
N LYS A 74 1.86 0.99 -7.27
CA LYS A 74 2.37 2.17 -7.98
C LYS A 74 1.42 3.35 -7.89
N THR A 75 0.11 3.11 -7.98
CA THR A 75 -0.92 4.15 -7.81
C THR A 75 -0.93 4.70 -6.38
N ILE A 76 -0.88 3.85 -5.35
CA ILE A 76 -0.81 4.29 -3.94
C ILE A 76 0.47 5.09 -3.69
N ARG A 77 1.59 4.62 -4.22
CA ARG A 77 2.88 5.28 -4.11
C ARG A 77 2.87 6.66 -4.74
N LYS A 78 2.40 6.79 -5.99
CA LYS A 78 2.52 8.03 -6.76
C LYS A 78 1.33 8.97 -6.61
N GLY A 79 0.19 8.46 -6.18
CA GLY A 79 -1.09 9.16 -6.31
C GLY A 79 -1.55 9.24 -7.77
N ILE A 80 -2.67 9.92 -7.96
CA ILE A 80 -3.23 10.27 -9.27
C ILE A 80 -3.33 11.80 -9.28
N LEU A 81 -2.77 12.43 -10.31
CA LEU A 81 -2.70 13.90 -10.43
C LEU A 81 -3.59 14.46 -11.54
N PHE A 82 -4.00 13.63 -12.50
CA PHE A 82 -4.86 14.03 -13.62
C PHE A 82 -6.27 13.47 -13.43
N GLY A 83 -7.25 14.36 -13.31
CA GLY A 83 -8.68 14.02 -13.12
C GLY A 83 -9.05 13.68 -11.68
N VAL A 84 -8.43 12.64 -11.11
CA VAL A 84 -8.69 12.15 -9.74
C VAL A 84 -7.56 12.59 -8.83
N VAL A 85 -7.82 13.42 -7.82
CA VAL A 85 -6.78 13.83 -6.84
C VAL A 85 -6.66 12.76 -5.76
N MET A 86 -5.99 11.66 -6.07
CA MET A 86 -5.54 10.72 -5.05
C MET A 86 -4.13 11.15 -4.60
N PRO A 87 -3.91 11.48 -3.32
CA PRO A 87 -2.59 11.90 -2.86
C PRO A 87 -1.58 10.75 -2.97
N SER A 88 -0.29 11.11 -3.04
CA SER A 88 0.81 10.16 -2.93
C SER A 88 0.99 9.73 -1.47
N PHE A 89 1.24 8.44 -1.25
CA PHE A 89 1.48 7.88 0.10
C PHE A 89 2.90 7.35 0.31
N LYS A 90 3.83 7.63 -0.63
CA LYS A 90 5.22 7.15 -0.57
C LYS A 90 5.98 7.53 0.71
N ASP A 91 5.58 8.64 1.35
CA ASP A 91 6.23 9.17 2.55
C ASP A 91 5.56 8.66 3.84
N ARG A 92 4.52 7.82 3.72
CA ARG A 92 3.68 7.33 4.84
C ARG A 92 3.62 5.79 4.91
N LEU A 93 3.85 5.12 3.79
CA LEU A 93 3.86 3.66 3.65
C LEU A 93 5.16 3.23 2.98
N SER A 94 5.81 2.19 3.50
CA SER A 94 6.89 1.51 2.80
C SER A 94 6.36 0.74 1.57
N GLU A 95 7.25 0.26 0.70
CA GLU A 95 6.82 -0.60 -0.41
C GLU A 95 6.17 -1.89 0.10
N GLU A 96 6.70 -2.45 1.19
CA GLU A 96 6.16 -3.62 1.85
C GLU A 96 4.76 -3.36 2.42
N ASP A 97 4.55 -2.20 3.08
CA ASP A 97 3.25 -1.79 3.60
C ASP A 97 2.22 -1.62 2.48
N MET A 98 2.61 -0.99 1.37
CA MET A 98 1.72 -0.81 0.21
C MET A 98 1.35 -2.14 -0.43
N ALA A 99 2.32 -3.05 -0.58
CA ALA A 99 2.07 -4.39 -1.11
C ALA A 99 1.12 -5.18 -0.19
N LEU A 100 1.32 -5.11 1.12
CA LEU A 100 0.48 -5.76 2.11
C LEU A 100 -0.94 -5.16 2.13
N LEU A 101 -1.07 -3.84 2.10
CA LEU A 101 -2.34 -3.13 2.00
C LEU A 101 -3.13 -3.56 0.75
N VAL A 102 -2.46 -3.65 -0.40
CA VAL A 102 -3.11 -4.11 -1.63
C VAL A 102 -3.58 -5.56 -1.49
N LYS A 103 -2.65 -6.46 -1.18
CA LYS A 103 -2.89 -7.91 -1.23
C LYS A 103 -3.84 -8.41 -0.14
N GLU A 104 -3.68 -7.92 1.09
CA GLU A 104 -4.40 -8.45 2.25
C GLU A 104 -5.68 -7.68 2.57
N ILE A 105 -5.77 -6.41 2.13
CA ILE A 105 -6.94 -5.57 2.39
C ILE A 105 -7.72 -5.32 1.11
N LEU A 106 -7.14 -4.66 0.11
CA LEU A 106 -7.89 -4.20 -1.08
C LEU A 106 -8.31 -5.35 -2.01
N ARG A 107 -7.56 -6.45 -2.07
CA ARG A 107 -7.90 -7.63 -2.88
C ARG A 107 -8.89 -8.58 -2.23
N LYS A 108 -9.04 -8.47 -0.91
CA LYS A 108 -9.90 -9.35 -0.10
C LYS A 108 -11.17 -8.64 0.36
N VAL A 109 -11.50 -7.51 -0.27
CA VAL A 109 -12.74 -6.79 0.00
C VAL A 109 -13.93 -7.65 -0.42
N GLU A 110 -14.87 -7.82 0.50
CA GLU A 110 -16.13 -8.50 0.24
C GLU A 110 -17.26 -7.48 0.24
N LYS A 111 -18.16 -7.59 -0.75
CA LYS A 111 -19.30 -6.68 -0.88
C LYS A 111 -20.14 -6.69 0.39
N GLY A 112 -20.36 -5.51 0.97
CA GLY A 112 -21.16 -5.33 2.19
C GLY A 112 -20.38 -5.57 3.49
N LYS A 113 -19.08 -5.86 3.44
CA LYS A 113 -18.20 -5.92 4.62
C LYS A 113 -17.30 -4.68 4.68
N VAL A 114 -17.16 -4.16 5.89
CA VAL A 114 -16.32 -2.99 6.16
C VAL A 114 -14.85 -3.44 6.27
N ILE A 115 -13.95 -2.71 5.60
CA ILE A 115 -12.50 -2.92 5.62
C ILE A 115 -11.91 -2.47 6.96
N ALA A 116 -12.32 -1.29 7.40
CA ALA A 116 -11.83 -0.65 8.60
C ALA A 116 -13.03 -0.10 9.40
N PRO A 117 -13.24 -0.57 10.64
CA PRO A 117 -14.34 -0.14 11.48
C PRO A 117 -14.23 1.35 11.86
#